data_AF-A0A7C6AWD0-F1
#
_entry.id   AF-A0A7C6AWD0-F1
#
_cell.length_a   1.000
_cell.length_b   1.000
_cell.length_c   1.000
_cell.angle_alpha   90.00
_cell.angle_beta   90.00
_cell.angle_gamma   90.00
#
_symmetry.space_group_name_H-M   'P 1'
#
loop_
_entity.id
_entity.type
_entity.pdbx_description
1 polymer ?
#
loop_
_entity_poly.entity_id
_entity_poly.type
_entity_poly.pdbx_seq_one_letter_code
_entity_poly.pdbx_strand_id
1 'polypeptide(L)'
;AARNSWEVTQVNELLTRMEEFDGLFICSTNLIESLDEASIRRFDLKIRFDYLTPEHAWILFRQTLSDQGTAESPRAPHRERLSRLPNLTPGDFATAIRQNRLTGEPLTPSRLLERLERESRFKNRRHSRGIGFCADI
;
A
#
# COMPACT_ATOMS: atom_id res chain seq x y z
N ALA A 1 -0.68 16.15 -18.43
CA ALA A 1 0.06 16.64 -19.61
C ALA A 1 1.04 17.72 -19.14
N ALA A 2 2.34 17.54 -19.45
CA ALA A 2 3.38 18.51 -19.15
C ALA A 2 3.08 19.86 -19.84
N ARG A 3 3.18 20.97 -19.10
CA ARG A 3 2.75 22.30 -19.57
C ARG A 3 3.90 23.17 -20.05
N ASN A 4 5.15 22.79 -19.77
CA ASN A 4 6.33 23.56 -20.12
C ASN A 4 7.32 22.75 -20.96
N SER A 5 8.03 23.40 -21.88
CA SER A 5 8.99 22.74 -22.78
C SER A 5 10.12 21.99 -22.05
N TRP A 6 10.54 22.47 -20.87
CA TRP A 6 11.58 21.82 -20.06
C TRP A 6 11.14 20.50 -19.43
N GLU A 7 9.86 20.34 -19.08
CA GLU A 7 9.30 19.09 -18.55
C GLU A 7 9.34 18.00 -19.61
N VAL A 8 9.04 18.35 -20.86
CA VAL A 8 9.08 17.44 -22.01
C VAL A 8 10.52 16.98 -22.30
N THR A 9 11.49 17.90 -22.25
CA THR A 9 12.91 17.56 -22.45
C THR A 9 13.42 16.60 -21.37
N GLN A 10 13.11 16.86 -20.09
CA GLN A 10 13.55 15.98 -18.99
C GLN A 10 12.90 14.59 -19.06
N VAL A 11 11.63 14.50 -19.45
CA VAL A 11 10.96 13.21 -19.65
C VAL A 11 11.62 12.44 -20.78
N ASN A 12 11.86 13.07 -21.94
CA ASN A 12 12.50 12.40 -23.07
C ASN A 12 13.93 11.94 -22.75
N GLU A 13 14.72 12.77 -22.06
CA GLU A 13 16.06 12.35 -21.63
C GLU A 13 16.00 11.16 -20.67
N LEU A 14 15.08 11.16 -19.71
CA LEU A 14 14.88 10.01 -18.82
C LEU A 14 14.55 8.74 -19.61
N LEU A 15 13.67 8.84 -20.61
CA LEU A 15 13.28 7.70 -21.44
C LEU A 15 14.42 7.18 -22.31
N THR A 16 15.24 8.07 -22.89
CA THR A 16 16.45 7.67 -23.63
C THR A 16 17.45 6.99 -22.70
N ARG A 17 17.65 7.53 -21.50
CA ARG A 17 18.56 6.92 -20.52
C ARG A 17 18.07 5.57 -20.02
N MET A 18 16.75 5.37 -19.93
CA MET A 18 16.17 4.06 -19.61
C MET A 18 16.45 3.03 -20.71
N GLU A 19 16.48 3.42 -21.98
CA GLU A 19 16.81 2.53 -23.10
C GLU A 19 18.30 2.20 -23.18
N GLU A 20 19.18 3.17 -22.90
CA GLU A 20 20.63 3.00 -22.96
C GLU A 20 21.23 2.32 -21.71
N PHE A 21 20.43 2.13 -20.66
CA PHE A 21 20.92 1.58 -19.39
C PHE A 21 21.18 0.08 -19.49
N ASP A 22 22.45 -0.30 -19.48
CA ASP A 22 22.92 -1.69 -19.55
C ASP A 22 22.85 -2.41 -18.18
N GLY A 23 21.68 -2.34 -17.53
CA GLY A 23 21.47 -2.92 -16.19
C GLY A 23 19.99 -3.12 -15.84
N LEU A 24 19.71 -3.55 -14.61
CA LEU A 24 18.34 -3.74 -14.13
C LEU A 24 17.75 -2.42 -13.65
N PHE A 25 16.83 -1.85 -14.42
CA PHE A 25 16.09 -0.65 -14.03
C PHE A 25 14.83 -1.02 -13.22
N ILE A 26 14.69 -0.47 -12.01
CA ILE A 26 13.52 -0.64 -11.15
C ILE A 26 12.96 0.73 -10.80
N CYS A 27 11.66 0.92 -11.06
CA CYS A 27 10.93 2.10 -10.65
C CYS A 27 9.67 1.73 -9.86
N SER A 28 9.15 2.67 -9.06
CA SER A 28 7.85 2.53 -8.40
C SER A 28 7.06 3.83 -8.57
N THR A 29 5.75 3.71 -8.77
CA THR A 29 4.84 4.86 -8.88
C THR A 29 3.50 4.53 -8.25
N ASN A 30 2.91 5.51 -7.58
CA ASN A 30 1.52 5.44 -7.11
C ASN A 30 0.54 6.05 -8.13
N LEU A 31 1.03 6.63 -9.23
CA LEU A 31 0.26 7.38 -10.23
C LEU A 31 0.54 6.85 -11.63
N ILE A 32 0.42 5.54 -11.83
CA ILE A 32 0.67 4.88 -13.13
C ILE A 32 -0.19 5.46 -14.26
N GLU A 33 -1.40 5.93 -13.94
CA GLU A 33 -2.35 6.56 -14.88
C GLU A 33 -1.88 7.93 -15.38
N SER A 34 -0.92 8.56 -14.68
CA SER A 34 -0.36 9.86 -15.07
C SER A 34 0.84 9.75 -16.01
N LEU A 35 1.38 8.53 -16.20
CA LEU A 35 2.48 8.27 -17.10
C LEU A 35 1.97 8.20 -18.55
N ASP A 36 2.73 8.80 -19.47
CA ASP A 36 2.41 8.73 -20.89
C ASP A 36 2.67 7.33 -21.45
N GLU A 37 1.99 7.03 -22.56
CA GLU A 37 2.02 5.71 -23.17
C GLU A 37 3.42 5.32 -23.69
N ALA A 38 4.22 6.29 -24.13
CA ALA A 38 5.57 6.03 -24.64
C ALA A 38 6.52 5.62 -23.50
N SER A 39 6.36 6.20 -22.32
CA SER A 39 7.05 5.76 -21.09
C SER A 39 6.66 4.34 -20.69
N ILE A 40 5.36 4.03 -20.69
CA ILE A 40 4.86 2.71 -20.26
C ILE A 40 5.36 1.58 -21.18
N ARG A 41 5.53 1.83 -22.47
CA ARG A 41 6.04 0.84 -23.44
C ARG A 41 7.51 0.43 -23.19
N ARG A 42 8.30 1.24 -22.47
CA ARG A 42 9.71 0.96 -22.15
C ARG A 42 9.92 0.09 -20.91
N PHE A 43 8.84 -0.25 -20.22
CA PHE A 43 8.89 -1.22 -19.13
C PHE A 43 8.46 -2.59 -19.65
N ASP A 44 9.38 -3.56 -19.61
CA ASP A 44 9.08 -4.96 -19.95
C ASP A 44 8.12 -5.58 -18.93
N LEU A 45 8.35 -5.31 -17.64
CA LEU A 45 7.54 -5.83 -16.53
C LEU A 45 6.78 -4.70 -15.83
N LYS A 46 5.48 -4.93 -15.63
CA LYS A 46 4.56 -4.02 -14.93
C LYS A 46 3.89 -4.81 -13.82
N ILE A 47 4.35 -4.62 -12.59
CA ILE A 47 3.84 -5.33 -11.41
C ILE A 47 2.94 -4.38 -10.62
N ARG A 48 1.67 -4.76 -10.48
CA ARG A 48 0.71 -4.03 -9.64
C ARG A 48 0.66 -4.65 -8.26
N PHE A 49 0.71 -3.79 -7.23
CA PHE A 49 0.49 -4.18 -5.85
C PHE A 49 -0.90 -3.69 -5.41
N ASP A 50 -1.89 -4.59 -5.49
CA ASP A 50 -3.23 -4.33 -5.00
C ASP A 50 -3.35 -4.57 -3.48
N TYR A 51 -4.51 -4.25 -2.92
CA TYR A 51 -4.85 -4.61 -1.55
C TYR A 51 -4.80 -6.12 -1.32
N LEU A 52 -4.60 -6.52 -0.08
CA LEU A 52 -4.54 -7.92 0.31
C LEU A 52 -5.91 -8.59 0.08
N THR A 53 -5.89 -9.80 -0.48
CA THR A 53 -7.05 -10.69 -0.46
C THR A 53 -7.37 -11.10 0.99
N PRO A 54 -8.61 -11.52 1.31
CA PRO A 54 -8.94 -12.03 2.64
C PRO A 54 -8.00 -13.15 3.12
N GLU A 55 -7.57 -14.01 2.21
CA GLU A 55 -6.63 -15.11 2.47
C GLU A 55 -5.23 -14.58 2.81
N HIS A 56 -4.70 -13.65 2.02
CA HIS A 56 -3.39 -13.03 2.27
C HIS A 56 -3.40 -12.21 3.57
N ALA A 57 -4.48 -11.46 3.82
CA ALA A 57 -4.66 -10.71 5.05
C ALA A 57 -4.66 -11.66 6.27
N TRP A 58 -5.35 -12.80 6.18
CA TRP A 58 -5.36 -13.79 7.26
C TRP A 58 -3.99 -14.45 7.50
N ILE A 59 -3.25 -14.78 6.44
CA ILE A 59 -1.88 -15.30 6.55
C ILE A 59 -0.99 -14.28 7.25
N LEU A 60 -1.00 -13.04 6.77
CA LEU A 60 -0.18 -11.97 7.33
C LEU A 60 -0.58 -11.64 8.77
N PHE A 61 -1.87 -11.72 9.12
CA PHE A 61 -2.35 -11.52 10.48
C PHE A 61 -1.78 -12.56 11.46
N ARG A 62 -1.81 -13.84 11.09
CA ARG A 62 -1.21 -14.90 11.90
C ARG A 62 0.30 -14.75 12.01
N GLN A 63 0.98 -14.46 10.90
CA GLN A 63 2.41 -14.22 10.89
C GLN A 63 2.80 -13.04 11.79
N THR A 64 2.07 -11.93 11.69
CA THR A 64 2.29 -10.73 12.51
C THR A 64 2.19 -11.06 14.01
N LEU A 65 1.19 -11.83 14.43
CA LEU A 65 1.04 -12.25 15.83
C LEU A 65 2.21 -13.14 16.29
N SER A 66 2.61 -14.09 15.45
CA SER A 66 3.77 -14.98 15.69
C SER A 66 5.07 -14.18 15.82
N ASP A 67 5.32 -13.24 14.91
CA ASP A 67 6.53 -12.40 14.89
C ASP A 67 6.59 -11.45 16.10
N GLN A 68 5.44 -11.11 16.69
CA GLN A 68 5.38 -10.34 17.95
C GLN A 68 5.37 -11.21 19.20
N GLY A 69 5.54 -12.54 19.08
CA GLY A 69 5.57 -13.46 20.21
C GLY A 69 4.23 -13.56 20.95
N THR A 70 3.11 -13.33 20.25
CA THR A 70 1.78 -13.37 20.87
C THR A 70 1.39 -14.82 21.19
N ALA A 71 1.15 -15.12 22.48
CA ALA A 71 0.76 -16.47 22.91
C ALA A 71 -0.68 -16.84 22.52
N GLU A 72 -1.57 -15.86 22.43
CA GLU A 72 -2.97 -16.08 22.08
C GLU A 72 -3.12 -16.38 20.58
N SER A 73 -3.68 -17.55 20.26
CA SER A 73 -3.97 -17.93 18.87
C SER A 73 -5.24 -17.26 18.34
N PRO A 74 -5.22 -16.73 17.11
CA PRO A 74 -6.39 -16.08 16.54
C PRO A 74 -7.46 -17.11 16.12
N ARG A 75 -8.73 -16.79 16.37
CA ARG A 75 -9.90 -17.66 16.18
C ARG A 75 -10.77 -17.25 14.98
N ALA A 76 -11.77 -18.07 14.66
CA ALA A 76 -12.70 -17.85 13.54
C ALA A 76 -13.35 -16.45 13.52
N PRO A 77 -13.79 -15.85 14.64
CA PRO A 77 -14.36 -14.49 14.62
C PRO A 77 -13.36 -13.41 14.16
N HIS A 78 -12.06 -13.58 14.41
CA HIS A 78 -11.06 -12.63 13.90
C HIS A 78 -10.92 -12.74 12.39
N ARG A 79 -10.91 -13.97 11.86
CA ARG A 79 -10.84 -14.20 10.41
C ARG A 79 -12.04 -13.60 9.69
N GLU A 80 -13.24 -13.79 10.24
CA GLU A 80 -14.48 -13.26 9.66
C GLU A 80 -14.52 -11.73 9.66
N ARG A 81 -14.08 -11.09 10.74
CA ARG A 81 -14.01 -9.62 10.78
C ARG A 81 -12.93 -9.08 9.84
N LEU A 82 -11.77 -9.73 9.81
CA LEU A 82 -10.66 -9.34 8.95
C LEU A 82 -11.01 -9.45 7.47
N SER A 83 -11.76 -10.48 7.05
CA SER A 83 -12.18 -10.66 5.66
C SER A 83 -13.12 -9.56 5.15
N ARG A 84 -13.75 -8.80 6.06
CA ARG A 84 -14.60 -7.65 5.72
C ARG A 84 -13.81 -6.35 5.52
N LEU A 85 -12.48 -6.39 5.59
CA LEU A 85 -11.60 -5.23 5.41
C LEU A 85 -10.94 -5.27 4.02
N PRO A 86 -11.52 -4.61 2.99
CA PRO A 86 -11.13 -4.80 1.60
C PRO A 86 -9.87 -4.03 1.18
N ASN A 87 -9.37 -3.13 2.02
CA ASN A 87 -8.35 -2.14 1.66
C ASN A 87 -7.07 -2.25 2.52
N LEU A 88 -6.82 -3.43 3.09
CA LEU A 88 -5.64 -3.66 3.90
C LEU A 88 -4.40 -3.82 3.02
N THR A 89 -3.30 -3.22 3.46
CA THR A 89 -1.95 -3.43 2.89
C THR A 89 -1.01 -3.94 3.97
N PRO A 90 0.14 -4.56 3.59
CA PRO A 90 1.18 -4.88 4.57
C PRO A 90 1.65 -3.67 5.40
N GLY A 91 1.58 -2.46 4.82
CA GLY A 91 1.86 -1.21 5.51
C GLY A 91 0.93 -0.93 6.71
N ASP A 92 -0.32 -1.41 6.68
CA ASP A 92 -1.25 -1.26 7.81
C ASP A 92 -0.86 -2.13 9.00
N PHE A 93 -0.40 -3.35 8.73
CA PHE A 93 0.14 -4.23 9.76
C PHE A 93 1.39 -3.60 10.39
N ALA A 94 2.31 -3.09 9.57
CA ALA A 94 3.49 -2.38 10.07
C ALA A 94 3.10 -1.14 10.91
N THR A 95 2.06 -0.41 10.51
CA THR A 95 1.53 0.73 11.27
C THR A 95 0.92 0.28 12.60
N ALA A 96 0.10 -0.76 12.61
CA ALA A 96 -0.49 -1.32 13.82
C ALA A 96 0.57 -1.80 14.81
N ILE A 97 1.66 -2.42 14.32
CA ILE A 97 2.81 -2.80 15.15
C ILE A 97 3.52 -1.58 15.73
N ARG A 98 3.81 -0.56 14.92
CA ARG A 98 4.41 0.69 15.43
C ARG A 98 3.54 1.33 16.52
N GLN A 99 2.22 1.38 16.32
CA GLN A 99 1.30 1.89 17.33
C GLN A 99 1.27 1.04 18.60
N ASN A 100 1.40 -0.28 18.50
CA ASN A 100 1.46 -1.15 19.68
C ASN A 100 2.73 -0.91 20.51
N ARG A 101 3.86 -0.67 19.85
CA ARG A 101 5.12 -0.32 20.52
C ARG A 101 5.02 0.97 21.33
N LEU A 102 4.21 1.94 20.88
CA LEU A 102 3.99 3.19 21.62
C LEU A 102 3.19 2.99 22.92
N THR A 103 2.32 1.98 22.98
CA THR A 103 1.50 1.69 24.16
C THR A 103 2.20 0.80 25.19
N GLY A 104 3.25 0.06 24.79
CA GLY A 104 3.99 -0.86 25.67
C GLY A 104 3.21 -2.11 26.12
N GLU A 105 1.94 -2.21 25.74
CA GLU A 105 1.10 -3.34 26.10
C GLU A 105 1.32 -4.55 25.18
N PRO A 106 1.06 -5.80 25.65
CA PRO A 106 1.13 -6.98 24.81
C PRO A 106 0.13 -6.88 23.65
N LEU A 107 0.59 -7.30 22.47
CA LEU A 107 -0.28 -7.43 21.32
C LEU A 107 -1.14 -8.68 21.49
N THR A 108 -2.46 -8.52 21.30
CA THR A 108 -3.41 -9.64 21.23
C THR A 108 -4.06 -9.66 19.84
N PRO A 109 -4.62 -10.79 19.39
CA PRO A 109 -5.38 -10.86 18.14
C PRO A 109 -6.47 -9.78 18.06
N SER A 110 -7.25 -9.59 19.13
CA SER A 110 -8.31 -8.58 19.18
C SER A 110 -7.75 -7.16 18.99
N ARG A 111 -6.64 -6.83 19.65
CA ARG A 111 -6.01 -5.50 19.55
C ARG A 111 -5.42 -5.24 18.17
N LEU A 112 -4.76 -6.23 17.58
CA LEU A 112 -4.27 -6.13 16.21
C LEU A 112 -5.43 -5.87 15.24
N LEU A 113 -6.50 -6.65 15.37
CA LEU A 113 -7.69 -6.51 14.52
C LEU A 113 -8.35 -5.13 14.67
N GLU A 114 -8.54 -4.65 15.90
CA GLU A 114 -9.10 -3.32 16.15
C GLU A 114 -8.25 -2.20 15.54
N ARG A 115 -6.92 -2.32 15.59
CA ARG A 115 -6.01 -1.35 14.95
C ARG A 115 -6.16 -1.40 13.43
N LEU A 116 -6.19 -2.58 12.83
CA LEU A 116 -6.39 -2.75 11.38
C LEU A 116 -7.76 -2.22 10.92
N GLU A 117 -8.82 -2.44 11.69
CA GLU A 117 -10.13 -1.86 11.42
C GLU A 117 -10.11 -0.33 11.43
N ARG A 118 -9.34 0.29 12.34
CA ARG A 118 -9.16 1.75 12.38
C ARG A 118 -8.41 2.26 11.15
N GLU A 119 -7.31 1.61 10.77
CA GLU A 119 -6.54 1.99 9.57
C GLU A 119 -7.38 1.85 8.29
N SER A 120 -8.10 0.73 8.15
CA SER A 120 -9.02 0.48 7.04
C SER A 120 -10.09 1.57 6.92
N ARG A 121 -10.73 1.94 8.04
CA ARG A 121 -11.73 3.02 8.07
C ARG A 121 -11.14 4.39 7.74
N PHE A 122 -9.93 4.68 8.23
CA PHE A 122 -9.25 5.95 7.94
C PHE A 122 -8.95 6.11 6.44
N LYS A 123 -8.51 5.03 5.78
CA LYS A 123 -8.29 5.03 4.32
C LYS A 123 -9.58 5.19 3.52
N ASN A 124 -10.66 4.54 3.92
CA ASN A 124 -11.96 4.71 3.25
C ASN A 124 -12.46 6.16 3.35
N ARG A 125 -12.19 6.87 4.46
CA ARG A 125 -12.49 8.31 4.56
C ARG A 125 -11.66 9.16 3.59
N ARG A 126 -10.40 8.81 3.34
CA ARG A 126 -9.55 9.50 2.34
C ARG A 126 -10.04 9.27 0.91
N HIS A 127 -10.52 8.07 0.58
CA HIS A 127 -11.16 7.84 -0.72
C HIS A 127 -12.44 8.66 -0.91
N SER A 128 -13.16 9.00 0.17
CA SER A 128 -14.36 9.87 0.11
C SER A 128 -14.07 11.38 0.08
N ARG A 129 -12.82 11.80 0.32
CA ARG A 129 -12.44 13.21 0.34
C ARG A 129 -11.17 13.39 -0.48
N GLY A 130 -11.31 13.93 -1.68
CA GLY A 130 -10.17 14.51 -2.39
C GLY A 130 -9.41 15.43 -1.43
N ILE A 131 -8.13 15.14 -1.20
CA ILE A 131 -7.26 16.04 -0.44
C ILE A 131 -6.46 16.84 -1.46
N GLY A 132 -6.70 18.16 -1.50
CA GLY A 132 -6.00 19.12 -2.36
C GLY A 132 -6.90 20.28 -2.80
N PHE A 133 -6.34 21.18 -3.61
CA PHE A 133 -7.03 22.32 -4.26
C PHE A 133 -8.15 21.93 -5.25
N CYS A 134 -8.47 20.64 -5.35
CA CYS A 134 -9.55 20.08 -6.18
C CYS A 134 -10.64 19.43 -5.32
N ALA A 135 -10.93 19.98 -4.14
CA ALA A 135 -12.20 19.68 -3.49
C ALA A 135 -13.27 20.47 -4.25
N ASP A 136 -14.03 19.78 -5.09
CA ASP A 136 -15.19 20.36 -5.79
C ASP A 136 -16.13 21.02 -4.77
N ILE A 137 -16.48 22.28 -5.03
CA ILE A 137 -17.52 23.07 -4.34
C ILE A 137 -18.88 22.58 -4.81
#